data_AF-A0A645HPN9-F1
#
_entry.id   AF-A0A645HPN9-F1
#
_cell.length_a   1.000
_cell.length_b   1.000
_cell.length_c   1.000
_cell.angle_alpha   90.00
_cell.angle_beta   90.00
_cell.angle_gamma   90.00
#
_symmetry.space_group_name_H-M   'P 1'
#
loop_
_entity.id
_entity.type
_entity.pdbx_description
1 polymer ?
#
loop_
_entity_poly.entity_id
_entity_poly.type
_entity_poly.pdbx_seq_one_letter_code
_entity_poly.pdbx_strand_id
1 'polypeptide(L)'
;MGEFPELEITSPLFDKIVLRFPSLADPLQNTLFRISVKKKNPADIYIQHAILNGIKWSRFQFPVTDFLNGGELELELGPYPNKKWGKPF
;
A
#
# COMPACT_ATOMS: atom_id res chain seq x y z
N MET A 1 -21.25 -12.79 2.61
CA MET A 1 -19.81 -12.46 2.46
C MET A 1 -19.75 -11.22 1.59
N GLY A 2 -18.97 -10.20 1.96
CA GLY A 2 -18.88 -8.95 1.19
C GLY A 2 -18.28 -9.21 -0.19
N GLU A 3 -18.91 -8.71 -1.24
CA GLU A 3 -18.53 -9.02 -2.63
C GLU A 3 -17.19 -8.41 -3.06
N PHE A 4 -16.62 -7.48 -2.28
CA PHE A 4 -15.36 -6.78 -2.60
C PHE A 4 -14.53 -6.50 -1.34
N PRO A 5 -13.65 -7.44 -0.93
CA PRO A 5 -12.78 -7.20 0.23
C PRO A 5 -11.74 -6.13 -0.08
N GLU A 6 -11.47 -5.26 0.91
CA GLU A 6 -10.45 -4.23 0.87
C GLU A 6 -9.35 -4.50 1.92
N LEU A 7 -8.15 -4.03 1.64
CA LEU A 7 -7.00 -4.01 2.56
C LEU A 7 -6.83 -2.62 3.13
N GLU A 8 -6.56 -2.53 4.43
CA GLU A 8 -6.23 -1.28 5.11
C GLU A 8 -4.73 -0.99 5.07
N ILE A 9 -4.40 0.26 4.76
CA ILE A 9 -3.04 0.80 4.76
C ILE A 9 -2.76 1.37 6.15
N THR A 10 -1.68 0.88 6.76
CA THR A 10 -1.20 1.34 8.06
C THR A 10 0.26 1.79 7.96
N SER A 11 0.87 2.23 9.07
CA SER A 11 2.28 2.62 9.07
C SER A 11 3.19 1.40 8.94
N PRO A 12 3.95 1.25 7.85
CA PRO A 12 4.89 0.15 7.68
C PRO A 12 6.10 0.30 8.63
N LEU A 13 6.62 -0.83 9.09
CA LEU A 13 7.83 -0.88 9.94
C LEU A 13 9.12 -0.74 9.11
N PHE A 14 9.15 -1.37 7.94
CA PHE A 14 10.33 -1.45 7.08
C PHE A 14 10.24 -0.49 5.90
N ASP A 15 11.40 -0.06 5.41
CA ASP A 15 11.45 0.90 4.30
C ASP A 15 11.14 0.27 2.94
N LYS A 16 11.30 -1.05 2.84
CA LYS A 16 10.98 -1.82 1.64
C LYS A 16 10.48 -3.21 2.02
N ILE A 17 9.34 -3.59 1.45
CA ILE A 17 8.73 -4.90 1.61
C ILE A 17 8.47 -5.46 0.21
N VAL A 18 8.79 -6.74 0.00
CA VAL A 18 8.50 -7.45 -1.26
C VAL A 18 7.71 -8.70 -0.91
N LEU A 19 6.44 -8.72 -1.29
CA LEU A 19 5.54 -9.85 -1.13
C LEU A 19 5.55 -10.64 -2.44
N ARG A 20 5.75 -11.96 -2.31
CA ARG A 20 5.73 -12.91 -3.43
C ARG A 20 4.64 -13.93 -3.19
N PHE A 21 3.80 -14.16 -4.19
CA PHE A 21 2.70 -15.11 -4.13
C PHE A 21 2.39 -15.67 -5.53
N PRO A 22 1.71 -16.83 -5.64
CA PRO A 22 1.31 -17.41 -6.93
C PRO A 22 0.46 -16.43 -7.75
N SER A 23 0.67 -16.38 -9.06
CA SER A 23 -0.13 -15.55 -9.96
C SER A 23 -1.55 -16.10 -10.09
N LEU A 24 -2.53 -15.20 -10.15
CA LEU A 24 -3.93 -15.55 -10.43
C LEU A 24 -4.12 -16.09 -11.86
N ALA A 25 -3.28 -15.66 -12.81
CA ALA A 25 -3.36 -16.07 -14.21
C ALA A 25 -2.64 -17.40 -14.49
N ASP A 26 -1.55 -17.67 -13.76
CA ASP A 26 -0.76 -18.89 -13.88
C ASP A 26 -0.13 -19.26 -12.52
N PRO A 27 -0.65 -20.29 -11.82
CA PRO A 27 -0.14 -20.70 -10.51
C PRO A 27 1.30 -21.21 -10.50
N LEU A 28 1.89 -21.54 -11.66
CA LEU A 28 3.30 -21.93 -11.78
C LEU A 28 4.24 -20.71 -11.78
N GLN A 29 3.69 -19.51 -11.94
CA GLN A 29 4.42 -18.25 -11.89
C GLN A 29 4.14 -17.49 -10.59
N ASN A 30 5.04 -16.56 -10.26
CA ASN A 30 4.88 -15.71 -9.09
C ASN A 30 4.59 -14.27 -9.50
N THR A 31 3.63 -13.66 -8.83
CA THR A 31 3.38 -12.22 -8.81
C THR A 31 4.12 -11.58 -7.64
N LEU A 32 4.51 -10.32 -7.81
CA LEU A 32 5.15 -9.52 -6.78
C LEU A 32 4.33 -8.27 -6.48
N PHE A 33 4.12 -8.00 -5.19
CA PHE A 33 3.63 -6.72 -4.71
C PHE A 33 4.70 -6.07 -3.82
N ARG A 34 5.05 -4.83 -4.12
CA ARG A 34 6.09 -4.10 -3.40
C ARG A 34 5.47 -2.99 -2.55
N ILE A 35 6.02 -2.77 -1.37
CA ILE A 35 5.72 -1.58 -0.57
C ILE A 35 7.05 -0.85 -0.38
N SER A 36 7.09 0.40 -0.83
CA SER A 36 8.28 1.26 -0.76
C SER A 36 7.96 2.48 0.08
N VAL A 37 8.81 2.77 1.06
CA VAL A 37 8.56 3.84 2.03
C VAL A 37 9.65 4.89 1.94
N LYS A 38 9.23 6.14 1.79
CA LYS A 38 10.09 7.31 1.84
C LYS A 38 9.85 8.04 3.14
N LYS A 39 10.89 8.13 3.97
CA LYS A 39 10.87 8.89 5.24
C LYS A 39 12.24 9.51 5.51
N LYS A 40 12.28 10.58 6.31
CA LYS A 40 13.55 11.26 6.64
C LYS A 40 14.15 10.74 7.93
N ASN A 41 13.31 10.36 8.88
CA ASN A 41 13.70 9.87 10.20
C ASN A 41 12.98 8.56 10.54
N PRO A 42 13.54 7.71 11.41
CA PRO A 42 12.85 6.51 11.92
C PRO A 42 11.52 6.81 12.63
N ALA A 43 11.38 8.01 13.22
CA ALA A 43 10.18 8.44 13.93
C ALA A 43 9.06 8.97 13.00
N ASP A 44 9.33 9.11 11.70
CA ASP A 44 8.33 9.51 10.72
C ASP A 44 7.39 8.31 10.45
N ILE A 45 6.27 8.26 11.18
CA ILE A 45 5.32 7.14 11.16
C ILE A 45 3.95 7.49 10.57
N TYR A 46 3.72 8.76 10.20
CA TYR A 46 2.41 9.18 9.70
C TYR A 46 2.42 9.26 8.18
N ILE A 47 1.48 8.55 7.55
CA ILE A 47 1.29 8.60 6.09
C ILE A 47 0.90 10.01 5.67
N GLN A 48 1.70 10.59 4.78
CA GLN A 48 1.45 11.89 4.16
C GLN A 48 0.83 11.72 2.78
N HIS A 49 1.35 10.77 2.00
CA HIS A 49 0.94 10.48 0.63
C HIS A 49 1.06 8.98 0.35
N ALA A 50 0.21 8.51 -0.56
CA ALA A 50 0.28 7.16 -1.11
C ALA A 50 0.14 7.20 -2.64
N ILE A 51 0.86 6.33 -3.32
CA ILE A 51 0.73 6.06 -4.75
C ILE A 51 0.53 4.56 -4.90
N LEU A 52 -0.58 4.14 -5.49
CA LEU A 52 -0.88 2.74 -5.77
C LEU A 52 -0.77 2.54 -7.29
N ASN A 53 0.19 1.71 -7.73
CA ASN A 53 0.42 1.39 -9.13
C ASN A 53 0.57 2.65 -10.02
N GLY A 54 1.30 3.65 -9.53
CA GLY A 54 1.53 4.93 -10.23
C GLY A 54 0.38 5.94 -10.13
N ILE A 55 -0.73 5.59 -9.49
CA ILE A 55 -1.90 6.47 -9.32
C ILE A 55 -1.92 7.04 -7.91
N LYS A 56 -2.11 8.36 -7.79
CA LYS A 56 -2.27 9.02 -6.49
C LYS A 56 -3.43 8.39 -5.72
N TRP A 57 -3.15 7.88 -4.53
CA TRP A 57 -4.11 7.19 -3.70
C TRP A 57 -4.41 8.00 -2.44
N SER A 58 -5.69 8.33 -2.23
CA SER A 58 -6.14 9.18 -1.11
C SER A 58 -6.97 8.43 -0.07
N ARG A 59 -7.32 7.16 -0.32
CA ARG A 59 -8.07 6.30 0.61
C ARG A 59 -7.09 5.52 1.50
N PHE A 60 -7.49 5.25 2.74
CA PHE A 60 -6.72 4.36 3.62
C PHE A 60 -6.97 2.87 3.33
N GLN A 61 -7.89 2.57 2.42
CA GLN A 61 -8.22 1.22 1.97
C GLN A 61 -7.98 1.10 0.47
N PHE A 62 -7.68 -0.11 -0.01
CA PHE A 62 -7.64 -0.43 -1.43
C PHE A 62 -8.12 -1.87 -1.72
N PRO A 63 -8.65 -2.16 -2.91
CA PRO A 63 -9.17 -3.48 -3.26
C PRO A 63 -8.11 -4.59 -3.16
N VAL A 64 -8.50 -5.76 -2.65
CA VAL A 64 -7.64 -6.96 -2.67
C VAL A 64 -7.26 -7.36 -4.11
N THR A 65 -8.10 -7.05 -5.11
CA THR A 65 -7.80 -7.30 -6.52
C THR A 65 -6.58 -6.52 -7.00
N ASP A 66 -6.42 -5.27 -6.56
CA ASP A 66 -5.25 -4.44 -6.91
C ASP A 66 -3.97 -4.99 -6.27
N PHE A 67 -4.07 -5.58 -5.07
CA PHE A 67 -2.97 -6.30 -4.43
C PHE A 67 -2.58 -7.56 -5.21
N LEU A 68 -3.55 -8.42 -5.52
CA LEU A 68 -3.30 -9.74 -6.14
C LEU A 68 -2.84 -9.65 -7.59
N ASN A 69 -3.13 -8.54 -8.29
CA ASN A 69 -2.55 -8.24 -9.60
C ASN A 69 -1.05 -7.88 -9.52
N GLY A 70 -0.51 -7.71 -8.30
CA GLY A 70 0.86 -7.27 -8.08
C GLY A 70 1.04 -5.77 -8.26
N GLY A 71 2.30 -5.35 -8.36
CA GLY A 71 2.66 -3.95 -8.55
C GLY A 71 3.33 -3.34 -7.32
N GLU A 72 2.97 -2.09 -7.00
CA GLU A 72 3.65 -1.30 -5.97
C GLU A 72 2.73 -0.31 -5.25
N LEU A 73 2.88 -0.25 -3.93
CA LEU A 73 2.38 0.80 -3.06
C LEU A 73 3.56 1.63 -2.55
N GLU A 74 3.64 2.88 -2.98
CA GLU A 74 4.63 3.83 -2.48
C GLU A 74 4.00 4.69 -1.38
N LEU A 75 4.67 4.79 -0.24
CA LEU A 75 4.23 5.58 0.92
C LEU A 75 5.26 6.64 1.26
N GLU A 76 4.82 7.88 1.43
CA GLU A 76 5.63 8.93 2.04
C GLU A 76 5.18 9.13 3.49
N LEU A 77 6.11 8.97 4.44
CA LEU A 77 5.86 9.17 5.87
C LEU A 77 6.46 10.48 6.36
N GLY A 78 5.82 11.05 7.38
CA GLY A 78 6.24 12.26 8.05
C GLY A 78 6.03 12.20 9.57
N PRO A 79 6.53 13.21 10.30
CA PRO A 79 6.54 13.22 11.75
C PRO A 79 5.19 13.55 12.40
N TYR A 80 4.22 14.07 11.63
CA TYR A 80 2.92 14.50 12.14
C TYR A 80 1.74 13.96 11.31
N PRO A 81 0.56 13.73 11.92
CA PRO A 81 -0.61 13.24 11.19
C PRO A 81 -1.05 14.16 10.04
N ASN A 82 -1.19 13.63 8.82
CA ASN A 82 -1.85 14.33 7.73
C ASN A 82 -3.37 14.10 7.80
N LYS A 83 -4.10 14.98 8.51
CA LYS A 83 -5.56 14.92 8.63
C LYS A 83 -6.33 15.15 7.32
N LYS A 84 -5.65 15.41 6.20
CA LYS A 84 -6.27 15.57 4.87
C LYS A 84 -6.21 14.29 4.02
N TRP A 85 -5.35 13.34 4.37
CA TRP A 85 -5.23 12.06 3.67
C TRP A 85 -6.05 10.97 4.38
N GLY A 86 -6.50 9.96 3.63
CA GLY A 86 -7.15 8.78 4.20
C GLY A 86 -8.51 9.05 4.82
N LYS A 87 -9.22 10.11 4.39
CA LYS A 87 -10.58 10.36 4.88
C LYS A 87 -11.57 9.39 4.22
N PRO A 88 -12.43 8.71 4.99
CA PRO A 88 -13.67 8.18 4.44
C PRO A 88 -14.52 9.37 3.93
N PHE A 89 -15.25 9.15 2.84
CA PHE A 89 -16.08 10.18 2.20
C PHE A 89 -17.09 10.81 3.16
#